data_AF-A0A9P6TZK2-F1
#
_entry.id   AF-A0A9P6TZK2-F1
#
_cell.length_a   1.000
_cell.length_b   1.000
_cell.length_c   1.000
_cell.angle_alpha   90.00
_cell.angle_beta   90.00
_cell.angle_gamma   90.00
#
_symmetry.space_group_name_H-M   'P 1'
#
loop_
_entity.id
_entity.type
_entity.pdbx_description
1 polymer ?
#
loop_
_entity_poly.entity_id
_entity_poly.type
_entity_poly.pdbx_seq_one_letter_code
_entity_poly.pdbx_strand_id
1 'polypeptide(L)'
;MKTATFLSSLLVATATLLSSLTPTSGHMAISNPPGQAGPWSNNLRSDVHAWIGYKGKTFPCGGYEAGPVTTYQAGQIIPVRFWTFDVKDYKRFPPPNGIKAPRHGGGSCEFSLSYDGGKTWRVIGQYTKTCPDIYYEWPVMIPKNAPSCTDSNKCLFSFSWTAYTTNQFYHHCANIVIQGVENGELPTLDMTVVNVAKMGQKMNTHANGDAREGKSSGPDPCEQENNTNGFYAYGGDAGSSGIDLGLVSI
;
A
#
# COMPACT_ATOMS: atom_id res chain seq x y z
N MET A 1 6.53 -71.44 -36.12
CA MET A 1 6.60 -71.26 -34.65
C MET A 1 7.89 -70.50 -34.36
N LYS A 2 7.79 -69.22 -33.99
CA LYS A 2 8.00 -68.68 -32.62
C LYS A 2 9.48 -68.87 -32.20
N THR A 3 10.29 -67.86 -31.90
CA THR A 3 10.01 -66.55 -31.28
C THR A 3 11.30 -65.71 -31.27
N ALA A 4 11.20 -64.41 -31.55
CA ALA A 4 12.13 -63.38 -31.05
C ALA A 4 11.92 -63.24 -29.51
N THR A 5 12.82 -62.67 -28.70
CA THR A 5 13.04 -61.22 -28.59
C THR A 5 14.01 -60.88 -27.43
N PHE A 6 14.91 -59.92 -27.71
CA PHE A 6 15.27 -58.68 -26.98
C PHE A 6 16.00 -58.68 -25.62
N LEU A 7 17.14 -57.96 -25.64
CA LEU A 7 17.81 -57.33 -24.51
C LEU A 7 16.88 -56.32 -23.82
N SER A 8 16.82 -56.37 -22.49
CA SER A 8 16.17 -55.39 -21.64
C SER A 8 17.18 -54.29 -21.24
N SER A 9 17.04 -53.13 -21.86
CA SER A 9 17.76 -51.90 -21.49
C SER A 9 17.16 -51.29 -20.23
N LEU A 10 18.01 -50.99 -19.25
CA LEU A 10 17.69 -50.26 -18.03
C LEU A 10 17.40 -48.79 -18.38
N LEU A 11 16.15 -48.35 -18.23
CA LEU A 11 15.75 -46.94 -18.37
C LEU A 11 15.55 -46.36 -16.96
N VAL A 12 16.56 -45.65 -16.46
CA VAL A 12 16.42 -44.79 -15.28
C VAL A 12 15.74 -43.50 -15.75
N ALA A 13 14.45 -43.36 -15.45
CA ALA A 13 13.71 -42.13 -15.70
C ALA A 13 14.06 -41.10 -14.62
N THR A 14 14.98 -40.19 -14.91
CA THR A 14 15.19 -38.97 -14.12
C THR A 14 14.01 -38.02 -14.36
N ALA A 15 13.05 -38.00 -13.45
CA ALA A 15 11.99 -37.00 -13.41
C ALA A 15 12.59 -35.65 -12.96
N THR A 16 12.91 -34.78 -13.90
CA THR A 16 13.19 -33.37 -13.60
C THR A 16 11.90 -32.69 -13.19
N LEU A 17 11.73 -32.50 -11.88
CA LEU A 17 10.66 -31.72 -11.28
C LEU A 17 10.85 -30.25 -11.69
N LEU A 18 10.19 -29.84 -12.78
CA LEU A 18 10.17 -28.44 -13.21
C LEU A 18 9.27 -27.68 -12.24
N SER A 19 9.85 -27.19 -11.14
CA SER A 19 9.19 -26.29 -10.20
C SER A 19 8.77 -25.04 -10.97
N SER A 20 7.48 -24.94 -11.26
CA SER A 20 6.84 -23.73 -11.76
C SER A 20 7.09 -22.62 -10.74
N LEU A 21 8.06 -21.75 -11.04
CA LEU A 21 8.17 -20.44 -10.43
C LEU A 21 6.88 -19.70 -10.76
N THR A 22 5.89 -19.79 -9.88
CA THR A 22 4.78 -18.85 -9.93
C THR A 22 5.42 -17.48 -9.78
N PRO A 23 5.19 -16.53 -10.70
CA PRO A 23 5.59 -15.16 -10.45
C PRO A 23 4.76 -14.74 -9.24
N THR A 24 5.37 -14.76 -8.06
CA THR A 24 4.82 -14.10 -6.90
C THR A 24 4.74 -12.63 -7.30
N SER A 25 3.56 -12.20 -7.73
CA SER A 25 3.22 -10.78 -7.84
C SER A 25 3.21 -10.24 -6.41
N GLY A 26 4.39 -10.07 -5.85
CA GLY A 26 4.62 -10.02 -4.44
C GLY A 26 4.41 -8.62 -3.91
N HIS A 27 3.21 -8.05 -4.05
CA HIS A 27 2.94 -6.69 -3.59
C HIS A 27 1.44 -6.44 -3.32
N MET A 28 1.10 -5.32 -2.68
CA MET A 28 -0.26 -4.99 -2.22
C MET A 28 -0.70 -3.59 -2.66
N ALA A 29 -2.00 -3.37 -2.83
CA ALA A 29 -2.60 -2.06 -3.12
C ALA A 29 -3.79 -1.80 -2.21
N ILE A 30 -4.18 -0.53 -2.05
CA ILE A 30 -5.38 -0.15 -1.32
C ILE A 30 -6.64 -0.67 -2.03
N SER A 31 -7.55 -1.27 -1.27
CA SER A 31 -8.89 -1.68 -1.69
C SER A 31 -10.00 -0.87 -1.05
N ASN A 32 -9.74 -0.30 0.13
CA ASN A 32 -10.62 0.68 0.75
C ASN A 32 -9.79 1.90 1.22
N PRO A 33 -10.07 3.12 0.73
CA PRO A 33 -10.93 3.40 -0.42
C PRO A 33 -10.50 2.63 -1.68
N PRO A 34 -11.43 2.39 -2.63
CA PRO A 34 -11.06 1.90 -3.96
C PRO A 34 -10.02 2.84 -4.59
N GLY A 35 -8.82 2.32 -4.82
CA GLY A 35 -7.74 3.06 -5.47
C GLY A 35 -8.00 3.37 -6.95
N GLN A 36 -7.09 4.08 -7.58
CA GLN A 36 -7.13 4.40 -9.01
C GLN A 36 -7.08 3.17 -9.92
N ALA A 37 -6.44 2.10 -9.46
CA ALA A 37 -6.38 0.82 -10.15
C ALA A 37 -6.67 -0.34 -9.18
N GLY A 38 -7.45 -1.31 -9.67
CA GLY A 38 -7.86 -2.48 -8.89
C GLY A 38 -9.01 -3.25 -9.54
N PRO A 39 -9.55 -4.28 -8.88
CA PRO A 39 -10.62 -5.12 -9.41
C PRO A 39 -11.97 -4.40 -9.63
N TRP A 40 -12.11 -3.18 -9.12
CA TRP A 40 -13.24 -2.27 -9.41
C TRP A 40 -13.05 -1.42 -10.67
N SER A 41 -11.85 -1.45 -11.26
CA SER A 41 -11.52 -0.67 -12.46
C SER A 41 -11.52 -1.56 -13.70
N ASN A 42 -11.92 -1.01 -14.85
CA ASN A 42 -11.83 -1.69 -16.15
C ASN A 42 -10.38 -1.75 -16.70
N ASN A 43 -9.43 -1.11 -16.02
CA ASN A 43 -8.02 -1.03 -16.41
C ASN A 43 -7.13 -1.72 -15.36
N LEU A 44 -7.52 -2.93 -14.96
CA LEU A 44 -6.71 -3.70 -14.02
C LEU A 44 -5.42 -4.18 -14.71
N ARG A 45 -4.30 -3.55 -14.34
CA ARG A 45 -2.97 -3.95 -14.82
C ARG A 45 -2.36 -5.01 -13.91
N SER A 46 -1.64 -5.97 -14.49
CA SER A 46 -0.93 -7.02 -13.74
C SER A 46 0.20 -6.48 -12.85
N ASP A 47 0.66 -5.26 -13.13
CA ASP A 47 1.67 -4.54 -12.35
C ASP A 47 1.05 -3.56 -11.34
N VAL A 48 -0.26 -3.67 -11.05
CA VAL A 48 -0.98 -2.72 -10.18
C VAL A 48 -0.30 -2.54 -8.83
N HIS A 49 0.22 -3.62 -8.25
CA HIS A 49 0.82 -3.65 -6.93
C HIS A 49 2.30 -3.21 -6.90
N ALA A 50 2.93 -2.96 -8.05
CA ALA A 50 4.38 -2.75 -8.10
C ALA A 50 4.82 -1.43 -7.45
N TRP A 51 6.08 -1.40 -6.99
CA TRP A 51 6.72 -0.20 -6.44
C TRP A 51 7.01 0.84 -7.54
N ILE A 52 7.23 2.09 -7.12
CA ILE A 52 7.61 3.18 -8.01
C ILE A 52 8.96 2.88 -8.68
N GLY A 53 9.04 3.07 -10.00
CA GLY A 53 10.22 2.79 -10.83
C GLY A 53 10.19 1.41 -11.51
N TYR A 54 9.36 0.46 -11.04
CA TYR A 54 9.22 -0.83 -11.73
C TYR A 54 8.44 -0.67 -13.04
N LYS A 55 8.97 -1.17 -14.16
CA LYS A 55 8.29 -1.20 -15.48
C LYS A 55 7.59 0.12 -15.85
N GLY A 56 8.21 1.26 -15.54
CA GLY A 56 7.68 2.58 -15.87
C GLY A 56 6.62 3.13 -14.90
N LYS A 57 6.43 2.54 -13.72
CA LYS A 57 5.64 3.15 -12.65
C LYS A 57 6.27 4.46 -12.21
N THR A 58 5.48 5.53 -12.23
CA THR A 58 5.94 6.88 -11.88
C THR A 58 5.31 7.34 -10.57
N PHE A 59 6.05 8.18 -9.84
CA PHE A 59 5.48 8.96 -8.76
C PHE A 59 4.85 10.25 -9.34
N PRO A 60 3.67 10.69 -8.86
CA PRO A 60 2.85 10.05 -7.83
C PRO A 60 1.92 8.95 -8.39
N CYS A 61 1.26 8.24 -7.48
CA CYS A 61 0.16 7.31 -7.73
C CYS A 61 0.42 6.16 -8.71
N GLY A 62 1.67 5.86 -9.09
CA GLY A 62 1.98 4.80 -10.06
C GLY A 62 1.62 5.13 -11.51
N GLY A 63 1.19 6.38 -11.78
CA GLY A 63 0.79 6.86 -13.11
C GLY A 63 -0.55 6.29 -13.61
N TYR A 64 -1.47 5.92 -12.71
CA TYR A 64 -2.81 5.48 -13.10
C TYR A 64 -3.74 6.68 -13.37
N GLU A 65 -4.74 6.43 -14.23
CA GLU A 65 -5.87 7.34 -14.45
C GLU A 65 -6.77 7.42 -13.21
N ALA A 66 -7.65 8.43 -13.18
CA ALA A 66 -8.63 8.58 -12.10
C ALA A 66 -9.51 7.31 -11.94
N GLY A 67 -9.68 6.88 -10.70
CA GLY A 67 -10.53 5.75 -10.32
C GLY A 67 -11.91 6.18 -9.82
N PRO A 68 -12.66 5.25 -9.19
CA PRO A 68 -13.90 5.58 -8.50
C PRO A 68 -13.71 6.68 -7.46
N VAL A 69 -14.70 7.54 -7.31
CA VAL A 69 -14.70 8.63 -6.33
C VAL A 69 -15.41 8.18 -5.07
N THR A 70 -14.76 8.32 -3.92
CA THR A 70 -15.38 8.08 -2.60
C THR A 70 -15.59 9.40 -1.85
N THR A 71 -16.80 9.63 -1.35
CA THR A 71 -17.13 10.82 -0.56
C THR A 71 -16.89 10.56 0.93
N TYR A 72 -16.21 11.48 1.58
CA TYR A 72 -15.95 11.47 3.01
C TYR A 72 -16.34 12.78 3.69
N GLN A 73 -16.56 12.71 5.00
CA GLN A 73 -16.68 13.88 5.88
C GLN A 73 -15.37 14.15 6.62
N ALA A 74 -15.07 15.41 6.94
CA ALA A 74 -14.05 15.71 7.94
C ALA A 74 -14.37 15.02 9.28
N GLY A 75 -13.37 14.46 9.94
CA GLY A 75 -13.52 13.64 11.15
C GLY A 75 -13.94 12.19 10.89
N GLN A 76 -14.25 11.80 9.64
CA GLN A 76 -14.59 10.42 9.32
C GLN A 76 -13.34 9.53 9.40
N ILE A 77 -13.51 8.34 9.99
CA ILE A 77 -12.49 7.30 10.00
C ILE A 77 -12.62 6.45 8.73
N ILE A 78 -11.52 6.34 8.00
CA ILE A 78 -11.36 5.45 6.85
C ILE A 78 -10.79 4.13 7.37
N PRO A 79 -11.52 3.00 7.33
CA PRO A 79 -10.95 1.70 7.65
C PRO A 79 -10.11 1.23 6.46
N VAL A 80 -8.84 1.65 6.37
CA VAL A 80 -8.03 1.35 5.19
C VAL A 80 -7.81 -0.15 5.08
N ARG A 81 -8.06 -0.69 3.88
CA ARG A 81 -7.90 -2.12 3.57
C ARG A 81 -7.02 -2.27 2.35
N PHE A 82 -6.38 -3.43 2.27
CA PHE A 82 -5.52 -3.80 1.16
C PHE A 82 -6.04 -5.04 0.42
N TRP A 83 -5.54 -5.24 -0.79
CA TRP A 83 -5.81 -6.44 -1.57
C TRP A 83 -4.57 -6.90 -2.33
N THR A 84 -4.64 -8.15 -2.80
CA THR A 84 -3.69 -8.79 -3.72
C THR A 84 -4.48 -9.56 -4.77
N PHE A 85 -3.84 -10.01 -5.85
CA PHE A 85 -4.50 -10.83 -6.87
C PHE A 85 -5.06 -12.16 -6.35
N ASP A 86 -4.59 -12.63 -5.20
CA ASP A 86 -5.08 -13.85 -4.55
C ASP A 86 -6.38 -13.60 -3.76
N VAL A 87 -6.69 -12.35 -3.43
CA VAL A 87 -7.98 -11.95 -2.85
C VAL A 87 -9.01 -11.77 -3.97
N LYS A 88 -9.77 -12.83 -4.27
CA LYS A 88 -10.77 -12.82 -5.37
C LYS A 88 -11.99 -11.96 -5.07
N ASP A 89 -12.47 -11.99 -3.83
CA ASP A 89 -13.53 -11.11 -3.34
C ASP A 89 -12.89 -9.99 -2.50
N TYR A 90 -12.57 -8.88 -3.15
CA TYR A 90 -11.94 -7.73 -2.49
C TYR A 90 -12.87 -6.99 -1.52
N LYS A 91 -14.19 -7.26 -1.57
CA LYS A 91 -15.17 -6.64 -0.67
C LYS A 91 -15.29 -7.43 0.64
N ARG A 92 -15.04 -8.74 0.59
CA ARG A 92 -15.00 -9.59 1.78
C ARG A 92 -13.81 -9.24 2.65
N PHE A 93 -14.08 -8.87 3.89
CA PHE A 93 -13.05 -8.60 4.89
C PHE A 93 -13.38 -9.30 6.23
N PRO A 94 -12.40 -9.95 6.88
CA PRO A 94 -11.07 -10.25 6.36
C PRO A 94 -11.13 -11.22 5.17
N PRO A 95 -10.11 -11.25 4.30
CA PRO A 95 -10.04 -12.24 3.22
C PRO A 95 -9.94 -13.66 3.79
N PRO A 96 -10.22 -14.71 2.99
CA PRO A 96 -10.04 -16.09 3.42
C PRO A 96 -8.65 -16.38 4.00
N ASN A 97 -8.59 -17.27 5.00
CA ASN A 97 -7.33 -17.73 5.57
C ASN A 97 -6.48 -18.46 4.52
N GLY A 98 -5.15 -18.41 4.69
CA GLY A 98 -4.20 -19.13 3.84
C GLY A 98 -3.74 -18.37 2.60
N ILE A 99 -4.24 -17.16 2.37
CA ILE A 99 -3.72 -16.24 1.34
C ILE A 99 -2.40 -15.64 1.87
N LYS A 100 -1.32 -15.76 1.11
CA LYS A 100 -0.05 -15.14 1.48
C LYS A 100 -0.12 -13.63 1.25
N ALA A 101 0.16 -12.85 2.29
CA ALA A 101 0.30 -11.41 2.19
C ALA A 101 1.75 -11.07 1.80
N PRO A 102 2.01 -10.55 0.59
CA PRO A 102 3.37 -10.25 0.16
C PRO A 102 3.82 -8.87 0.67
N ARG A 103 3.93 -8.81 1.99
CA ARG A 103 4.18 -7.61 2.80
C ARG A 103 5.64 -7.27 3.00
N HIS A 104 6.59 -8.01 2.41
CA HIS A 104 8.04 -7.80 2.57
C HIS A 104 8.52 -7.62 4.02
N GLY A 105 7.99 -8.41 4.95
CA GLY A 105 8.28 -8.27 6.39
C GLY A 105 7.70 -6.99 7.03
N GLY A 106 6.66 -6.43 6.41
CA GLY A 106 6.06 -5.15 6.74
C GLY A 106 6.92 -3.97 6.31
N GLY A 107 7.06 -3.02 7.22
CA GLY A 107 7.69 -1.72 6.96
C GLY A 107 6.83 -0.59 7.50
N SER A 108 7.00 0.58 6.92
CA SER A 108 6.32 1.79 7.38
C SER A 108 5.41 2.34 6.30
N CYS A 109 4.17 2.60 6.69
CA CYS A 109 3.14 3.16 5.84
C CYS A 109 2.83 4.58 6.29
N GLU A 110 2.56 5.45 5.31
CA GLU A 110 1.92 6.72 5.56
C GLU A 110 0.64 6.82 4.73
N PHE A 111 -0.34 7.51 5.29
CA PHE A 111 -1.61 7.82 4.67
C PHE A 111 -1.73 9.33 4.57
N SER A 112 -1.91 9.85 3.37
CA SER A 112 -1.81 11.29 3.11
C SER A 112 -2.92 11.81 2.23
N LEU A 113 -3.26 13.09 2.42
CA LEU A 113 -4.16 13.85 1.55
C LEU A 113 -3.36 14.74 0.61
N SER A 114 -3.79 14.80 -0.65
CA SER A 114 -3.37 15.81 -1.62
C SER A 114 -4.59 16.60 -2.05
N TYR A 115 -4.50 17.93 -2.06
CA TYR A 115 -5.55 18.83 -2.58
C TYR A 115 -5.13 19.54 -3.88
N ASP A 116 -3.98 19.16 -4.45
CA ASP A 116 -3.37 19.82 -5.62
C ASP A 116 -3.01 18.85 -6.76
N GLY A 117 -3.63 17.65 -6.77
CA GLY A 117 -3.42 16.64 -7.82
C GLY A 117 -2.12 15.85 -7.66
N GLY A 118 -1.64 15.69 -6.44
CA GLY A 118 -0.50 14.86 -6.08
C GLY A 118 0.84 15.59 -6.11
N LYS A 119 0.83 16.93 -6.10
CA LYS A 119 2.06 17.73 -6.02
C LYS A 119 2.57 17.80 -4.59
N THR A 120 1.67 17.95 -3.62
CA THR A 120 1.96 17.93 -2.19
C THR A 120 1.11 16.88 -1.47
N TRP A 121 1.65 16.31 -0.40
CA TRP A 121 1.04 15.21 0.34
C TRP A 121 1.14 15.50 1.84
N ARG A 122 0.00 15.67 2.49
CA ARG A 122 -0.11 15.94 3.93
C ARG A 122 -0.52 14.69 4.68
N VAL A 123 0.35 14.23 5.56
CA VAL A 123 0.14 13.00 6.33
C VAL A 123 -1.01 13.17 7.30
N ILE A 124 -1.94 12.22 7.28
CA ILE A 124 -3.07 12.10 8.21
C ILE A 124 -3.02 10.80 9.01
N GLY A 125 -2.04 9.94 8.73
CA GLY A 125 -1.82 8.71 9.47
C GLY A 125 -0.48 8.03 9.14
N GLN A 126 0.12 7.36 10.11
CA GLN A 126 1.33 6.55 9.93
C GLN A 126 1.25 5.28 10.76
N TYR A 127 1.72 4.17 10.21
CA TYR A 127 1.89 2.90 10.92
C TYR A 127 3.24 2.29 10.60
N THR A 128 3.93 1.76 11.60
CA THR A 128 5.30 1.23 11.45
C THR A 128 5.37 -0.26 11.68
N LYS A 129 6.43 -0.88 11.18
CA LYS A 129 6.80 -2.30 11.29
C LYS A 129 5.82 -3.29 10.67
N THR A 130 4.54 -3.24 11.01
CA THR A 130 3.55 -4.26 10.67
C THR A 130 2.67 -3.89 9.46
N CYS A 131 2.82 -2.69 8.91
CA CYS A 131 2.05 -2.26 7.74
C CYS A 131 2.81 -2.55 6.43
N PRO A 132 2.14 -2.95 5.34
CA PRO A 132 0.70 -3.26 5.20
C PRO A 132 0.36 -4.75 5.42
N ASP A 133 -0.92 -5.06 5.70
CA ASP A 133 -1.44 -6.43 5.77
C ASP A 133 -2.89 -6.54 5.26
N ILE A 134 -3.19 -7.57 4.47
CA ILE A 134 -4.55 -7.82 3.93
C ILE A 134 -5.53 -8.32 4.99
N TYR A 135 -5.05 -8.81 6.13
CA TYR A 135 -5.88 -9.40 7.18
C TYR A 135 -6.36 -8.38 8.23
N TYR A 136 -5.94 -7.12 8.12
CA TYR A 136 -6.20 -6.08 9.10
C TYR A 136 -6.72 -4.80 8.44
N GLU A 137 -7.51 -4.05 9.20
CA GLU A 137 -7.85 -2.67 8.85
C GLU A 137 -6.83 -1.73 9.49
N TRP A 138 -6.56 -0.63 8.79
CA TRP A 138 -5.62 0.40 9.22
C TRP A 138 -6.40 1.70 9.31
N PRO A 139 -7.13 1.94 10.41
CA PRO A 139 -8.08 3.04 10.50
C PRO A 139 -7.35 4.39 10.55
N VAL A 140 -7.70 5.30 9.65
CA VAL A 140 -7.13 6.65 9.57
C VAL A 140 -8.24 7.66 9.58
N MET A 141 -8.21 8.60 10.52
CA MET A 141 -9.17 9.69 10.58
C MET A 141 -8.79 10.81 9.61
N ILE A 142 -9.74 11.23 8.77
CA ILE A 142 -9.62 12.53 8.09
C ILE A 142 -9.69 13.61 9.18
N PRO A 143 -8.72 14.53 9.27
CA PRO A 143 -8.71 15.56 10.31
C PRO A 143 -10.07 16.26 10.42
N LYS A 144 -10.55 16.44 11.66
CA LYS A 144 -11.84 17.09 11.92
C LYS A 144 -11.90 18.54 11.39
N ASN A 145 -10.74 19.17 11.25
CA ASN A 145 -10.55 20.50 10.69
C ASN A 145 -10.11 20.52 9.22
N ALA A 146 -10.18 19.38 8.51
CA ALA A 146 -9.82 19.34 7.10
C ALA A 146 -10.76 20.27 6.29
N PRO A 147 -10.22 21.07 5.35
CA PRO A 147 -11.03 21.90 4.47
C PRO A 147 -11.78 21.05 3.45
N SER A 148 -12.83 21.61 2.86
CA SER A 148 -13.54 20.96 1.76
C SER A 148 -12.65 20.81 0.53
N CYS A 149 -12.79 19.68 -0.17
CA CYS A 149 -12.17 19.47 -1.47
C CYS A 149 -13.10 18.66 -2.36
N THR A 150 -13.59 19.32 -3.41
CA THR A 150 -14.69 18.82 -4.25
C THR A 150 -14.23 18.42 -5.65
N ASP A 151 -13.02 18.83 -6.06
CA ASP A 151 -12.40 18.42 -7.32
C ASP A 151 -11.68 17.08 -7.11
N SER A 152 -12.36 15.98 -7.44
CA SER A 152 -11.83 14.62 -7.24
C SER A 152 -10.58 14.30 -8.06
N ASN A 153 -10.21 15.11 -9.05
CA ASN A 153 -8.93 14.98 -9.76
C ASN A 153 -7.77 15.63 -9.01
N LYS A 154 -8.07 16.52 -8.05
CA LYS A 154 -7.07 17.15 -7.18
C LYS A 154 -7.07 16.55 -5.78
N CYS A 155 -8.24 16.13 -5.30
CA CYS A 155 -8.45 15.52 -4.00
C CYS A 155 -8.12 14.03 -4.04
N LEU A 156 -6.97 13.69 -3.48
CA LEU A 156 -6.48 12.32 -3.46
C LEU A 156 -6.21 11.89 -2.02
N PHE A 157 -6.69 10.70 -1.67
CA PHE A 157 -6.16 9.94 -0.54
C PHE A 157 -5.02 9.06 -1.08
N SER A 158 -3.92 8.97 -0.35
CA SER A 158 -2.83 8.07 -0.72
C SER A 158 -2.42 7.13 0.39
N PHE A 159 -1.89 6.01 -0.05
CA PHE A 159 -1.11 5.07 0.73
C PHE A 159 0.31 5.09 0.17
N SER A 160 1.29 5.38 1.01
CA SER A 160 2.70 5.12 0.74
C SER A 160 3.20 4.01 1.64
N TRP A 161 4.17 3.23 1.16
CA TRP A 161 4.82 2.19 1.95
C TRP A 161 6.30 2.09 1.59
N THR A 162 7.16 2.18 2.61
CA THR A 162 8.57 1.82 2.50
C THR A 162 8.75 0.43 3.09
N ALA A 163 9.16 -0.53 2.25
CA ALA A 163 9.29 -1.92 2.64
C ALA A 163 10.47 -2.17 3.60
N TYR A 164 10.40 -3.27 4.36
CA TYR A 164 11.50 -3.71 5.24
C TYR A 164 12.58 -4.51 4.50
N THR A 165 12.21 -5.62 3.83
CA THR A 165 13.22 -6.50 3.22
C THR A 165 13.78 -5.99 1.89
N THR A 166 13.26 -4.88 1.36
CA THR A 166 13.65 -4.32 0.06
C THR A 166 13.71 -2.80 0.10
N ASN A 167 14.51 -2.20 -0.78
CA ASN A 167 14.56 -0.75 -0.97
C ASN A 167 13.45 -0.26 -1.91
N GLN A 168 12.22 -0.70 -1.67
CA GLN A 168 11.06 -0.44 -2.53
C GLN A 168 10.11 0.55 -1.86
N PHE A 169 9.66 1.52 -2.64
CA PHE A 169 8.66 2.51 -2.24
C PHE A 169 7.40 2.34 -3.07
N TYR A 170 6.28 2.07 -2.39
CA TYR A 170 4.97 1.92 -2.99
C TYR A 170 4.19 3.20 -2.79
N HIS A 171 3.37 3.56 -3.77
CA HIS A 171 2.52 4.72 -3.64
C HIS A 171 1.28 4.57 -4.52
N HIS A 172 0.14 4.42 -3.86
CA HIS A 172 -1.17 4.27 -4.49
C HIS A 172 -2.08 5.41 -4.05
N CYS A 173 -2.98 5.81 -4.94
CA CYS A 173 -3.93 6.88 -4.69
C CYS A 173 -5.35 6.41 -4.93
N ALA A 174 -6.29 7.02 -4.24
CA ALA A 174 -7.73 6.94 -4.47
C ALA A 174 -8.26 8.35 -4.70
N ASN A 175 -9.16 8.48 -5.67
CA ASN A 175 -9.88 9.73 -5.89
C ASN A 175 -10.97 9.84 -4.82
N ILE A 176 -10.99 10.97 -4.13
CA ILE A 176 -11.96 11.21 -3.06
C ILE A 176 -12.62 12.57 -3.26
N VAL A 177 -13.64 12.84 -2.47
CA VAL A 177 -14.07 14.20 -2.14
C VAL A 177 -14.25 14.30 -0.65
N ILE A 178 -13.87 15.44 -0.07
CA ILE A 178 -14.02 15.69 1.36
C ILE A 178 -14.99 16.84 1.53
N GLN A 179 -16.09 16.57 2.22
CA GLN A 179 -16.95 17.57 2.81
C GLN A 179 -16.30 17.98 4.14
N GLY A 180 -15.61 19.12 4.08
CA GLY A 180 -14.82 19.64 5.19
C GLY A 180 -15.44 20.86 5.84
N VAL A 181 -14.67 21.51 6.70
CA VAL A 181 -15.09 22.73 7.38
C VAL A 181 -14.65 23.98 6.63
N GLU A 182 -15.38 25.08 6.82
CA GLU A 182 -14.98 26.40 6.31
C GLU A 182 -13.71 26.87 7.04
N ASN A 183 -12.75 27.45 6.31
CA ASN A 183 -11.45 27.88 6.83
C ASN A 183 -10.64 26.74 7.50
N GLY A 184 -10.89 25.49 7.11
CA GLY A 184 -10.11 24.35 7.56
C GLY A 184 -8.68 24.37 7.01
N GLU A 185 -7.79 23.64 7.68
CA GLU A 185 -6.37 23.53 7.30
C GLU A 185 -5.96 22.06 7.27
N LEU A 186 -5.13 21.71 6.28
CA LEU A 186 -4.51 20.39 6.22
C LEU A 186 -3.34 20.32 7.19
N PRO A 187 -2.95 19.12 7.64
CA PRO A 187 -1.80 18.93 8.52
C PRO A 187 -0.50 19.48 7.91
N THR A 188 0.45 19.81 8.78
CA THR A 188 1.75 20.36 8.38
C THR A 188 2.78 19.30 8.00
N LEU A 189 2.59 18.05 8.44
CA LEU A 189 3.51 16.95 8.17
C LEU A 189 3.45 16.58 6.68
N ASP A 190 4.59 16.73 6.01
CA ASP A 190 4.76 16.28 4.63
C ASP A 190 5.08 14.78 4.58
N MET A 191 4.52 14.09 3.60
CA MET A 191 4.79 12.67 3.37
C MET A 191 6.26 12.43 3.05
N THR A 192 6.81 11.37 3.62
CA THR A 192 8.17 10.92 3.33
C THR A 192 8.21 10.17 2.00
N VAL A 193 9.10 10.60 1.10
CA VAL A 193 9.32 9.96 -0.20
C VAL A 193 10.77 9.48 -0.28
N VAL A 194 10.96 8.22 -0.65
CA VAL A 194 12.27 7.57 -0.78
C VAL A 194 12.28 6.63 -1.97
N ASN A 195 13.47 6.29 -2.47
CA ASN A 195 13.70 5.35 -3.58
C ASN A 195 12.96 5.72 -4.88
N VAL A 196 12.60 6.98 -5.05
CA VAL A 196 12.02 7.52 -6.28
C VAL A 196 13.14 8.20 -7.06
N ALA A 197 13.28 7.88 -8.35
CA ALA A 197 14.25 8.49 -9.25
C ALA A 197 13.90 9.95 -9.59
N LYS A 198 13.93 10.83 -8.58
CA LYS A 198 13.67 12.26 -8.64
C LYS A 198 14.73 12.98 -7.82
N MET A 199 15.15 14.16 -8.27
CA MET A 199 16.14 14.97 -7.58
C MET A 199 15.73 15.26 -6.13
N GLY A 200 16.69 15.14 -5.22
CA GLY A 200 16.49 15.40 -3.78
C GLY A 200 15.89 14.25 -2.97
N GLN A 201 15.49 13.14 -3.61
CA GLN A 201 14.97 11.97 -2.89
C GLN A 201 16.11 11.07 -2.45
N LYS A 202 16.03 10.57 -1.21
CA LYS A 202 16.97 9.56 -0.71
C LYS A 202 16.76 8.24 -1.46
N MET A 203 17.85 7.55 -1.77
CA MET A 203 17.86 6.23 -2.39
C MET A 203 18.36 5.19 -1.39
N ASN A 204 18.28 3.90 -1.76
CA ASN A 204 18.75 2.77 -0.95
C ASN A 204 18.23 2.78 0.49
N THR A 205 16.97 3.16 0.66
CA THR A 205 16.34 3.28 1.98
C THR A 205 15.32 2.17 2.18
N HIS A 206 15.31 1.57 3.36
CA HIS A 206 14.26 0.65 3.78
C HIS A 206 13.73 1.07 5.16
N ALA A 207 12.56 0.58 5.55
CA ALA A 207 12.04 0.77 6.90
C ALA A 207 12.47 -0.38 7.80
N ASN A 208 12.28 -0.23 9.12
CA ASN A 208 12.22 -1.36 10.03
C ASN A 208 10.90 -2.12 9.85
N GLY A 209 10.93 -3.44 9.99
CA GLY A 209 9.79 -4.33 9.80
C GLY A 209 9.56 -5.26 10.98
N ASP A 210 8.46 -6.02 10.91
CA ASP A 210 8.22 -7.16 11.80
C ASP A 210 8.91 -8.46 11.32
N ALA A 211 9.53 -8.42 10.14
CA ALA A 211 10.24 -9.52 9.48
C ALA A 211 9.37 -10.78 9.24
N ARG A 212 8.03 -10.64 9.24
CA ARG A 212 7.11 -11.76 9.00
C ARG A 212 6.76 -11.88 7.51
N GLU A 213 6.88 -13.09 6.96
CA GLU A 213 6.53 -13.40 5.56
C GLU A 213 5.01 -13.64 5.33
N GLY A 214 4.18 -13.57 6.37
CA GLY A 214 2.75 -13.88 6.33
C GLY A 214 1.92 -12.91 7.18
N LYS A 215 0.81 -13.38 7.75
CA LYS A 215 -0.03 -12.53 8.60
C LYS A 215 0.78 -11.93 9.78
N SER A 216 0.70 -10.62 9.95
CA SER A 216 1.31 -9.88 11.06
C SER A 216 0.48 -9.94 12.34
N SER A 217 0.90 -9.20 13.36
CA SER A 217 0.09 -8.90 14.55
C SER A 217 -1.03 -7.87 14.30
N GLY A 218 -1.01 -7.19 13.14
CA GLY A 218 -1.90 -6.06 12.85
C GLY A 218 -1.33 -4.71 13.29
N PRO A 219 -2.14 -3.63 13.21
CA PRO A 219 -1.72 -2.30 13.65
C PRO A 219 -1.35 -2.29 15.12
N ASP A 220 -0.30 -1.53 15.47
CA ASP A 220 0.03 -1.26 16.86
C ASP A 220 -1.12 -0.46 17.52
N PRO A 221 -1.59 -0.83 18.73
CA PRO A 221 -2.72 -0.15 19.37
C PRO A 221 -2.48 1.33 19.64
N CYS A 222 -1.26 1.73 20.02
CA CYS A 222 -0.94 3.14 20.27
C CYS A 222 -0.87 3.93 18.96
N GLU A 223 -0.32 3.34 17.89
CA GLU A 223 -0.40 3.94 16.57
C GLU A 223 -1.85 4.07 16.12
N GLN A 224 -2.69 3.05 16.34
CA GLN A 224 -4.11 3.09 16.01
C GLN A 224 -4.83 4.24 16.72
N GLU A 225 -4.54 4.46 18.01
CA GLU A 225 -5.06 5.59 18.77
C GLU A 225 -4.60 6.93 18.15
N ASN A 226 -3.31 7.09 17.86
CA ASN A 226 -2.78 8.30 17.23
C ASN A 226 -3.47 8.59 15.88
N ASN A 227 -3.63 7.56 15.04
CA ASN A 227 -4.27 7.66 13.72
C ASN A 227 -5.78 8.00 13.80
N THR A 228 -6.42 7.86 14.96
CA THR A 228 -7.87 8.05 15.12
C THR A 228 -8.27 9.14 16.12
N ASN A 229 -7.31 9.77 16.81
CA ASN A 229 -7.59 10.74 17.88
C ASN A 229 -7.02 12.16 17.62
N GLY A 230 -6.70 12.50 16.37
CA GLY A 230 -6.34 13.87 15.97
C GLY A 230 -4.86 14.22 16.11
N PHE A 231 -4.00 13.24 16.40
CA PHE A 231 -2.55 13.38 16.45
C PHE A 231 -2.00 14.04 15.17
N TYR A 232 -2.49 13.61 14.01
CA TYR A 232 -2.08 14.12 12.70
C TYR A 232 -2.94 15.29 12.20
N ALA A 233 -3.76 15.95 13.03
CA ALA A 233 -4.50 17.13 12.59
C ALA A 233 -3.58 18.36 12.46
N TYR A 234 -4.02 19.41 11.77
CA TYR A 234 -3.28 20.68 11.80
C TYR A 234 -3.18 21.21 13.24
N GLY A 235 -1.96 21.53 13.68
CA GLY A 235 -1.67 21.90 15.07
C GLY A 235 -1.69 20.72 16.05
N GLY A 236 -1.89 19.48 15.59
CA GLY A 236 -1.83 18.28 16.40
C GLY A 236 -0.40 17.86 16.75
N ASP A 237 -0.30 16.88 17.65
CA ASP A 237 0.96 16.43 18.26
C ASP A 237 1.98 15.86 17.26
N ALA A 238 1.56 15.40 16.08
CA ALA A 238 2.47 14.97 15.02
C ALA A 238 3.37 16.11 14.50
N GLY A 239 2.87 17.35 14.55
CA GLY A 239 3.58 18.52 14.04
C GLY A 239 4.07 18.36 12.60
N SER A 240 5.36 18.63 12.37
CA SER A 240 6.03 18.47 11.08
C SER A 240 6.95 17.26 11.00
N SER A 241 7.01 16.43 12.06
CA SER A 241 7.95 15.30 12.15
C SER A 241 7.28 13.94 12.23
N GLY A 242 6.01 13.86 12.67
CA GLY A 242 5.29 12.59 12.80
C GLY A 242 5.91 11.65 13.84
N ILE A 243 5.69 10.35 13.64
CA ILE A 243 6.41 9.29 14.37
C ILE A 243 7.68 8.88 13.62
N ASP A 244 8.62 8.23 14.33
CA ASP A 244 9.80 7.66 13.69
C ASP A 244 9.40 6.50 12.78
N LEU A 245 9.50 6.70 11.47
CA LEU A 245 9.23 5.69 10.45
C LEU A 245 10.28 4.56 10.43
N GLY A 246 11.35 4.63 11.23
CA GLY A 246 12.37 3.61 11.32
C GLY A 246 13.14 3.44 10.01
N LEU A 247 13.38 4.53 9.29
CA LEU A 247 14.03 4.49 7.98
C LEU A 247 15.55 4.38 8.13
N VAL A 248 16.14 3.44 7.41
CA VAL A 248 17.58 3.18 7.36
C VAL A 248 18.05 3.30 5.91
N SER A 249 19.10 4.10 5.68
CA SER A 249 19.75 4.21 4.37
C SER A 249 21.05 3.40 4.36
N ILE A 250 21.27 2.64 3.28
CA ILE A 250 22.47 1.83 3.04
C ILE A 250 23.41 2.55 2.08
#